data_AF-A0A1G8UGV7-F1
#
_entry.id   AF-A0A1G8UGV7-F1
#
_cell.length_a   1.000
_cell.length_b   1.000
_cell.length_c   1.000
_cell.angle_alpha   90.00
_cell.angle_beta   90.00
_cell.angle_gamma   90.00
#
_symmetry.space_group_name_H-M   'P 1'
#
loop_
_entity.id
_entity.type
_entity.pdbx_description
1 polymer ?
#
loop_
_entity_poly.entity_id
_entity_poly.type
_entity_poly.pdbx_seq_one_letter_code
_entity_poly.pdbx_strand_id
1 'polypeptide(L)' 'MAQLTNVQAFKELFSLIDYYSENRDQPADPDFDFFEHVKNYCDQLDLDYEEFKQVFGLQQF' A
#
# COMPACT_ATOMS: atom_id res chain seq x y z
N MET A 1 8.67 -5.64 10.66
CA MET A 1 7.99 -4.50 11.34
C MET A 1 7.30 -5.01 12.59
N ALA A 2 7.08 -4.18 13.61
CA ALA A 2 6.23 -4.57 14.75
C ALA A 2 4.80 -4.85 14.28
N GLN A 3 4.12 -5.81 14.90
CA GLN A 3 2.74 -6.14 14.54
C GLN A 3 1.81 -5.03 15.04
N LEU A 4 1.17 -4.33 14.10
CA LEU A 4 0.21 -3.28 14.38
C LEU A 4 -1.15 -3.88 14.74
N THR A 5 -1.99 -3.10 15.42
CA THR A 5 -3.42 -3.43 15.48
C THR A 5 -4.03 -3.28 14.09
N ASN A 6 -5.13 -3.99 13.82
CA ASN A 6 -5.80 -3.89 12.51
C ASN A 6 -6.18 -2.44 12.15
N VAL A 7 -6.57 -1.62 13.12
CA VAL A 7 -6.90 -0.20 12.89
C VAL A 7 -5.67 0.61 12.48
N GLN A 8 -4.52 0.34 13.10
CA GLN A 8 -3.26 0.98 12.74
C GLN A 8 -2.77 0.52 11.36
N ALA A 9 -2.78 -0.79 11.09
CA ALA A 9 -2.42 -1.32 9.77
C ALA A 9 -3.32 -0.76 8.66
N PHE A 10 -4.63 -0.67 8.91
CA PHE A 10 -5.57 -0.04 7.99
C PHE A 10 -5.25 1.43 7.75
N LYS A 11 -4.93 2.20 8.80
CA LYS A 11 -4.54 3.60 8.68
C LYS A 11 -3.30 3.75 7.78
N GLU A 12 -2.27 2.95 7.99
CA GLU A 12 -1.06 3.01 7.18
C GLU A 12 -1.34 2.61 5.72
N LEU A 13 -2.13 1.54 5.49
CA LEU A 13 -2.55 1.13 4.16
C LEU A 13 -3.36 2.21 3.43
N PHE A 14 -4.25 2.91 4.15
CA PHE A 14 -5.00 4.03 3.62
C PHE A 14 -4.08 5.21 3.26
N SER A 15 -3.10 5.54 4.12
CA SER A 15 -2.11 6.58 3.83
C SER A 15 -1.25 6.25 2.59
N LEU A 16 -0.99 4.98 2.31
CA LEU A 16 -0.34 4.56 1.07
C LEU A 16 -1.23 4.82 -0.16
N ILE A 17 -2.52 4.51 -0.08
CA ILE A 17 -3.45 4.79 -1.20
C ILE A 17 -3.52 6.30 -1.48
N ASP A 18 -3.61 7.12 -0.44
CA ASP A 18 -3.60 8.58 -0.57
C ASP A 18 -2.27 9.05 -1.20
N TYR A 19 -1.14 8.57 -0.69
CA TYR A 19 0.18 8.89 -1.22
C TYR A 19 0.29 8.54 -2.71
N TYR A 20 -0.15 7.35 -3.12
CA TYR A 20 -0.16 6.94 -4.51
C TYR A 20 -1.03 7.86 -5.37
N SER A 21 -2.22 8.23 -4.87
CA SER A 21 -3.13 9.12 -5.60
C SER A 21 -2.53 10.51 -5.85
N GLU A 22 -1.75 11.02 -4.90
CA GLU A 22 -1.08 12.34 -4.99
C GLU A 22 0.21 12.30 -5.84
N ASN A 23 0.92 11.17 -5.84
CA ASN A 23 2.27 11.06 -6.40
C ASN A 23 2.36 10.13 -7.62
N ARG A 24 1.24 9.58 -8.12
CA ARG A 24 1.20 8.61 -9.24
C ARG A 24 2.00 9.04 -10.45
N ASP A 25 1.96 10.34 -10.77
CA ASP A 25 2.59 10.90 -11.97
C ASP A 25 4.00 11.48 -11.67
N GLN A 26 4.51 11.28 -10.45
CA GLN A 26 5.85 11.72 -10.03
C GLN A 26 6.87 10.58 -10.15
N PRO A 27 8.17 10.91 -10.32
CA PRO A 27 9.21 9.90 -10.27
C PRO A 27 9.19 9.16 -8.93
N ALA A 28 9.26 7.83 -8.99
CA ALA A 28 9.30 7.00 -7.79
C ALA A 28 10.57 7.32 -6.98
N ASP A 29 10.40 7.41 -5.66
CA ASP A 29 11.54 7.49 -4.74
C ASP A 29 12.27 6.13 -4.73
N PRO A 30 13.56 6.08 -5.12
CA PRO A 30 14.30 4.83 -5.24
C PRO A 30 14.50 4.10 -3.92
N ASP A 31 14.37 4.79 -2.78
CA ASP A 31 14.51 4.19 -1.45
C ASP A 31 13.17 3.74 -0.85
N PHE A 32 12.05 3.90 -1.59
CA PHE A 32 10.71 3.59 -1.11
C PHE A 32 10.00 2.56 -2.01
N ASP A 33 9.96 1.30 -1.55
CA ASP A 33 9.18 0.25 -2.22
C ASP A 33 7.71 0.30 -1.78
N PHE A 34 6.95 1.19 -2.42
CA PHE A 34 5.52 1.36 -2.21
C PHE A 34 4.75 0.03 -2.24
N PHE A 35 5.03 -0.83 -3.21
CA PHE A 35 4.27 -2.06 -3.44
C PHE A 35 4.59 -3.13 -2.38
N GLU A 36 5.82 -3.18 -1.88
CA GLU A 36 6.20 -4.00 -0.73
C GLU A 36 5.43 -3.56 0.53
N HIS A 37 5.33 -2.25 0.79
CA HIS A 37 4.58 -1.72 1.92
C HIS A 37 3.09 -2.07 1.85
N VAL A 38 2.45 -1.89 0.69
CA VAL A 38 1.04 -2.28 0.48
C VAL A 38 0.86 -3.76 0.75
N LYS A 39 1.73 -4.62 0.21
CA LYS A 39 1.66 -6.07 0.41
C LYS A 39 1.77 -6.44 1.89
N ASN A 40 2.72 -5.84 2.61
CA ASN A 40 2.91 -6.09 4.04
C ASN A 40 1.66 -5.78 4.86
N TYR A 41 0.94 -4.70 4.56
CA TYR A 41 -0.30 -4.36 5.27
C TYR A 41 -1.49 -5.21 4.81
N CYS A 42 -1.56 -5.60 3.54
CA CYS A 42 -2.55 -6.59 3.08
C CYS A 42 -2.38 -7.92 3.82
N ASP A 43 -1.15 -8.42 3.96
CA ASP A 43 -0.84 -9.66 4.67
C ASP A 43 -1.21 -9.56 6.17
N GLN A 44 -0.99 -8.40 6.80
CA GLN A 44 -1.38 -8.17 8.21
C GLN A 44 -2.89 -8.13 8.42
N LEU A 45 -3.64 -7.69 7.42
CA LEU A 45 -5.10 -7.51 7.47
C LEU A 45 -5.87 -8.70 6.88
N ASP A 46 -5.17 -9.74 6.43
CA ASP A 46 -5.75 -10.90 5.73
C ASP A 46 -6.55 -10.47 4.47
N LEU A 47 -5.96 -9.55 3.69
CA LEU A 47 -6.50 -9.06 2.42
C LEU A 47 -5.75 -9.68 1.24
N ASP A 48 -6.49 -10.04 0.18
CA ASP A 48 -5.88 -10.45 -1.08
C ASP A 48 -5.20 -9.25 -1.75
N TYR A 49 -3.87 -9.32 -1.86
CA TYR A 49 -3.05 -8.25 -2.41
C TYR A 49 -3.34 -7.95 -3.89
N GLU A 50 -3.62 -8.98 -4.71
CA GLU A 50 -3.88 -8.78 -6.13
C GLU A 50 -5.29 -8.23 -6.37
N GLU A 51 -6.29 -8.71 -5.62
CA GLU A 51 -7.63 -8.12 -5.61
C GLU A 51 -7.56 -6.65 -5.17
N PHE A 52 -6.80 -6.35 -4.11
CA PHE A 52 -6.62 -4.99 -3.61
C PHE A 52 -6.05 -4.06 -4.69
N LYS A 53 -4.97 -4.47 -5.37
CA LYS A 53 -4.40 -3.69 -6.48
C LYS A 53 -5.40 -3.40 -7.59
N GLN A 54 -6.23 -4.38 -7.95
CA GLN A 54 -7.25 -4.22 -8.99
C GLN A 54 -8.34 -3.23 -8.57
N VAL A 55 -8.86 -3.36 -7.34
CA VAL A 55 -9.91 -2.49 -6.80
C VAL A 55 -9.44 -1.04 -6.70
N PHE A 56 -8.19 -0.80 -6.29
CA PHE A 56 -7.62 0.53 -6.12
C PHE A 56 -6.83 1.07 -7.32
N GLY A 57 -6.77 0.32 -8.43
CA GLY A 57 -6.09 0.76 -9.66
C GLY A 57 -4.58 0.97 -9.48
N LEU A 58 -3.94 0.18 -8.61
CA LEU A 58 -2.50 0.26 -8.34
C LEU A 58 -1.75 -0.49 -9.44
N GLN A 59 -1.12 0.25 -10.35
CA GLN A 59 -0.40 -0.30 -11.50
C GLN A 59 1.07 0.11 -11.45
N GLN A 60 1.95 -0.88 -11.64
CA GLN A 60 3.38 -0.66 -11.77
C GLN A 60 3.67 -0.60 -13.28
N PHE A 61 4.14 0.56 -13.77
CA PHE A 61 4.46 0.80 -15.19
C PHE A 61 5.94 0.54 -15.48
#